data_AF-A0AAV2CXM0-F1
#
_entry.id   AF-A0AAV2CXM0-F1
#
_cell.length_a   1.000
_cell.length_b   1.000
_cell.length_c   1.000
_cell.angle_alpha   90.00
_cell.angle_beta   90.00
_cell.angle_gamma   90.00
#
_symmetry.space_group_name_H-M   'P 1'
#
loop_
_entity.id
_entity.type
_entity.pdbx_description
1 polymer ?
#
loop_
_entity_poly.entity_id
_entity_poly.type
_entity_poly.pdbx_seq_one_letter_code
_entity_poly.pdbx_strand_id
1 'polypeptide(L)'
;MAAVFGDWEESYAFLPKLILALEVSNPGTIFPPRYQDEEIQPPVPGNNRHFKRLFWAFKPCIDGFPYYVPVIQVDGTFLTIKYKGTLLIANGADANRAVYPLAFAIVEGENIDSYGWFFRQIQLHVTRRTNLTIISDRHAGIRAAILGLDPTWNWSQRWCIRHFKSNWNHHFKRKKLADSL
;
A
#
# COMPACT_ATOMS: atom_id res chain seq x y z
N MET A 1 -7.16 -9.98 26.00
CA MET A 1 -6.66 -10.17 24.62
C MET A 1 -5.20 -9.78 24.41
N ALA A 2 -4.46 -9.29 25.44
CA ALA A 2 -3.03 -8.96 25.31
C ALA A 2 -2.07 -10.15 25.43
N ALA A 3 -2.53 -11.33 25.89
CA ALA A 3 -1.64 -12.41 26.30
C ALA A 3 -1.07 -13.29 25.17
N VAL A 4 -1.45 -13.07 23.90
CA VAL A 4 -1.05 -13.95 22.78
C VAL A 4 -0.10 -13.27 21.78
N PHE A 5 -0.11 -11.93 21.67
CA PHE A 5 0.60 -11.21 20.61
C PHE A 5 1.63 -10.19 21.11
N GLY A 6 1.91 -10.18 22.42
CA GLY A 6 2.79 -9.19 23.03
C GLY A 6 2.16 -7.80 23.11
N ASP A 7 2.94 -6.82 23.54
CA ASP A 7 2.53 -5.42 23.50
C ASP A 7 2.80 -4.77 22.13
N TRP A 8 2.37 -3.50 21.99
CA TRP A 8 2.49 -2.78 20.73
C TRP A 8 3.93 -2.50 20.34
N GLU A 9 4.82 -2.29 21.30
CA GLU A 9 6.24 -2.01 21.06
C GLU A 9 6.94 -3.29 20.61
N GLU A 10 6.61 -4.42 21.23
CA GLU A 10 7.06 -5.76 20.81
C GLU A 10 6.63 -6.08 19.37
N SER A 11 5.39 -5.73 18.98
CA SER A 11 4.89 -5.93 17.62
C SER A 11 5.75 -5.19 16.57
N TYR A 12 6.15 -3.95 16.85
CA TYR A 12 7.01 -3.18 15.95
C TYR A 12 8.47 -3.64 16.02
N ALA A 13 8.96 -4.02 17.20
CA ALA A 13 10.29 -4.61 17.38
C ALA A 13 10.43 -5.97 16.67
N PHE A 14 9.31 -6.65 16.37
CA PHE A 14 9.28 -7.88 15.58
C PHE A 14 9.43 -7.65 14.07
N LEU A 15 9.17 -6.43 13.55
CA LEU A 15 9.21 -6.16 12.11
C LEU A 15 10.55 -6.53 11.44
N PRO A 16 11.73 -6.23 12.01
CA PRO A 16 13.00 -6.66 11.42
C PRO A 16 13.10 -8.19 11.28
N LYS A 17 12.63 -8.95 12.27
CA LYS A 17 12.61 -10.43 12.22
C LYS A 17 11.62 -10.93 11.16
N LEU A 18 10.45 -10.30 11.06
CA LEU A 18 9.47 -10.61 10.02
C LEU A 18 10.03 -10.35 8.62
N ILE A 19 10.67 -9.19 8.40
CA ILE A 19 11.30 -8.84 7.12
C ILE A 19 12.35 -9.88 6.75
N LEU A 20 13.24 -10.24 7.67
CA LEU A 20 14.26 -11.27 7.43
C LEU A 20 13.62 -12.62 7.08
N ALA A 21 12.58 -13.03 7.82
CA ALA A 21 11.87 -14.29 7.53
C ALA A 21 11.21 -14.28 6.14
N LEU A 22 10.64 -13.14 5.73
CA LEU A 22 10.04 -12.96 4.41
C LEU A 22 11.09 -12.98 3.30
N GLU A 23 12.25 -12.37 3.51
CA GLU A 23 13.37 -12.38 2.58
C GLU A 23 13.95 -13.79 2.40
N VAL A 24 14.15 -14.53 3.50
CA VAL A 24 14.61 -15.92 3.45
C VAL A 24 13.60 -16.83 2.75
N SER A 25 12.30 -16.66 3.06
CA SER A 25 11.24 -17.50 2.48
C SER A 25 10.93 -17.16 1.02
N ASN A 26 11.14 -15.90 0.62
CA ASN A 26 10.88 -15.40 -0.72
C ASN A 26 12.08 -14.60 -1.23
N PRO A 27 13.16 -15.27 -1.66
CA PRO A 27 14.35 -14.59 -2.17
C PRO A 27 14.01 -13.62 -3.30
N GLY A 28 14.59 -12.41 -3.22
CA GLY A 28 14.33 -11.33 -4.17
C GLY A 28 13.11 -10.47 -3.85
N THR A 29 12.40 -10.73 -2.74
CA THR A 29 11.38 -9.79 -2.23
C THR A 29 12.03 -8.43 -1.99
N ILE A 30 11.40 -7.39 -2.54
CA ILE A 30 11.91 -6.04 -2.41
C ILE A 30 11.44 -5.46 -1.09
N PHE A 31 12.40 -5.17 -0.22
CA PHE A 31 12.25 -4.27 0.92
C PHE A 31 13.16 -3.07 0.67
N PRO A 32 12.67 -2.02 0.01
CA PRO A 32 13.44 -0.81 -0.20
C PRO A 32 13.97 -0.33 1.16
N PRO A 33 15.24 0.08 1.23
CA PRO A 33 15.84 0.49 2.49
C PRO A 33 14.97 1.54 3.18
N ARG A 34 14.64 1.28 4.45
CA ARG A 34 13.88 2.20 5.30
C ARG A 34 14.46 2.27 6.69
N TYR A 35 15.51 3.08 6.83
CA TYR A 35 15.98 3.69 8.10
C TYR A 35 16.72 5.03 7.92
N GLN A 36 16.70 5.67 6.75
CA GLN A 36 17.25 7.03 6.57
C GLN A 36 16.06 7.96 6.32
N ASP A 37 15.69 8.83 7.26
CA ASP A 37 16.46 10.04 7.62
C ASP A 37 17.03 10.12 9.06
N GLU A 38 17.55 9.03 9.67
CA GLU A 38 18.36 9.17 10.90
C GLU A 38 19.80 8.62 10.81
N GLU A 39 20.15 7.87 9.76
CA GLU A 39 21.52 7.39 9.58
C GLU A 39 22.39 8.36 8.75
N ILE A 40 22.72 9.52 9.35
CA ILE A 40 24.07 10.15 9.24
C ILE A 40 24.52 10.71 10.62
N GLN A 41 23.78 10.48 11.72
CA GLN A 41 24.26 10.87 13.04
C GLN A 41 24.40 9.63 13.94
N PRO A 42 25.51 9.52 14.70
CA PRO A 42 25.66 8.43 15.66
C PRO A 42 24.47 8.45 16.63
N PRO A 43 24.04 7.28 17.14
CA PRO A 43 22.90 7.19 18.05
C PRO A 43 23.10 8.13 19.23
N VAL A 44 22.29 9.20 19.29
CA VAL A 44 22.28 10.14 20.41
C VAL A 44 21.49 9.48 21.54
N PRO A 45 22.04 9.36 22.76
CA PRO A 45 21.28 8.87 23.91
C PRO A 45 20.03 9.73 24.10
N GLY A 46 18.85 9.12 24.02
CA GLY A 46 17.55 9.81 24.12
C GLY A 46 16.82 10.03 22.80
N ASN A 47 17.40 9.69 21.64
CA ASN A 47 16.69 9.72 20.36
C ASN A 47 15.99 8.38 20.11
N ASN A 48 14.67 8.34 20.33
CA ASN A 48 13.87 7.17 20.05
C ASN A 48 13.72 7.01 18.53
N ARG A 49 14.26 5.92 17.97
CA ARG A 49 14.02 5.56 16.57
C ARG A 49 12.53 5.29 16.37
N HIS A 50 11.87 6.10 15.56
CA HIS A 50 10.44 5.95 15.29
C HIS A 50 10.19 5.23 13.96
N PHE A 51 9.35 4.19 14.00
CA PHE A 51 8.82 3.59 12.78
C PHE A 51 8.02 4.63 12.01
N LYS A 52 8.47 4.98 10.81
CA LYS A 52 7.74 5.92 9.94
C LYS A 52 6.80 5.14 9.01
N ARG A 53 7.35 4.24 8.22
CA ARG A 53 6.61 3.51 7.18
C ARG A 53 7.40 2.25 6.76
N LEU A 54 6.73 1.21 6.23
CA LEU A 54 7.34 0.00 5.61
C LEU A 54 6.79 -0.26 4.20
N PHE A 55 7.61 -0.72 3.26
CA PHE A 55 7.17 -1.16 1.92
C PHE A 55 7.68 -2.58 1.69
N TRP A 56 6.89 -3.40 0.99
CA TRP A 56 7.43 -4.58 0.36
C TRP A 56 6.65 -5.03 -0.87
N ALA A 57 7.32 -5.76 -1.75
CA ALA A 57 6.71 -6.42 -2.90
C ALA A 57 7.44 -7.74 -3.20
N PHE A 58 6.67 -8.82 -3.39
CA PHE A 58 7.23 -10.15 -3.59
C PHE A 58 7.77 -10.32 -5.01
N LYS A 59 8.94 -10.96 -5.15
CA LYS A 59 9.60 -11.20 -6.44
C LYS A 59 8.68 -11.85 -7.48
N PRO A 60 7.91 -12.92 -7.16
CA PRO A 60 7.02 -13.54 -8.15
C PRO A 60 5.92 -12.60 -8.65
N CYS A 61 5.41 -11.73 -7.78
CA CYS A 61 4.37 -10.76 -8.12
C CYS A 61 4.91 -9.66 -9.03
N ILE A 62 6.15 -9.21 -8.79
CA ILE A 62 6.86 -8.25 -9.65
C ILE A 62 7.12 -8.87 -11.02
N ASP A 63 7.66 -10.09 -11.06
CA ASP A 63 8.03 -10.77 -12.29
C ASP A 63 6.81 -11.13 -13.16
N GLY A 64 5.67 -11.45 -12.53
CA GLY A 64 4.44 -11.76 -13.25
C GLY A 64 3.72 -10.54 -13.81
N PHE A 65 3.82 -9.38 -13.15
CA PHE A 65 3.01 -8.20 -13.50
C PHE A 65 3.16 -7.70 -14.95
N PRO A 66 4.34 -7.75 -15.61
CA PRO A 66 4.47 -7.41 -17.03
C PRO A 66 3.53 -8.19 -17.97
N TYR A 67 3.19 -9.43 -17.61
CA TYR A 67 2.34 -10.33 -18.41
C TYR A 67 0.85 -10.20 -18.11
N TYR A 68 0.51 -9.41 -17.10
CA TYR A 68 -0.85 -9.29 -16.60
C TYR A 68 -1.55 -8.02 -17.08
N VAL A 69 -2.82 -7.90 -16.73
CA VAL A 69 -3.65 -6.75 -17.11
C VAL A 69 -3.01 -5.48 -16.54
N PRO A 70 -2.90 -4.39 -17.32
CA PRO A 70 -2.27 -3.12 -16.89
C PRO A 70 -3.15 -2.33 -15.91
N VAL A 71 -3.66 -3.00 -14.88
CA VAL A 71 -4.55 -2.45 -13.87
C VAL A 71 -3.98 -2.76 -12.49
N ILE A 72 -3.94 -1.74 -11.62
CA ILE A 72 -3.60 -1.89 -10.22
C ILE A 72 -4.80 -1.43 -9.39
N GLN A 73 -5.31 -2.30 -8.53
CA GLN A 73 -6.31 -1.96 -7.54
C GLN A 73 -5.63 -1.55 -6.24
N VAL A 74 -5.99 -0.39 -5.68
CA VAL A 74 -5.42 0.09 -4.42
C VAL A 74 -6.51 0.26 -3.38
N ASP A 75 -6.28 -0.31 -2.20
CA ASP A 75 -7.14 -0.18 -1.03
C ASP A 75 -6.31 0.04 0.24
N GLY A 76 -6.93 0.65 1.24
CA GLY A 76 -6.33 0.92 2.55
C GLY A 76 -7.16 0.29 3.66
N THR A 77 -6.49 -0.22 4.68
CA THR A 77 -7.15 -0.69 5.90
C THR A 77 -6.46 -0.13 7.13
N PHE A 78 -7.25 0.43 8.05
CA PHE A 78 -6.74 1.00 9.29
C PHE A 78 -6.25 -0.10 10.22
N LEU A 79 -5.01 0.04 10.69
CA LEU A 79 -4.44 -0.86 11.68
C LEU A 79 -4.97 -0.50 13.07
N THR A 80 -5.55 -1.47 13.77
CA THR A 80 -6.11 -1.34 15.12
C THR A 80 -5.05 -1.35 16.23
N ILE A 81 -3.85 -0.83 15.93
CA ILE A 81 -2.68 -0.81 16.82
C ILE A 81 -2.55 0.57 17.49
N LYS A 82 -1.82 0.65 18.62
CA LYS A 82 -1.58 1.89 19.40
C LYS A 82 -1.17 3.08 18.53
N TYR A 83 -0.41 2.83 17.47
CA TYR A 83 0.14 3.86 16.57
C TYR A 83 -0.72 4.16 15.33
N LYS A 84 -1.97 3.65 15.25
CA LYS A 84 -3.02 4.04 14.27
C LYS A 84 -2.54 4.27 12.82
N GLY A 85 -1.72 3.37 12.28
CA GLY A 85 -1.29 3.42 10.88
C GLY A 85 -2.32 2.85 9.91
N THR A 86 -2.02 2.93 8.62
CA THR A 86 -2.79 2.31 7.53
C THR A 86 -1.93 1.29 6.81
N LEU A 87 -2.47 0.09 6.58
CA LEU A 87 -1.91 -0.86 5.63
C LEU A 87 -2.52 -0.59 4.25
N LEU A 88 -1.70 -0.11 3.33
CA LEU A 88 -2.02 0.04 1.92
C LEU A 88 -1.66 -1.23 1.17
N ILE A 89 -2.54 -1.67 0.28
CA ILE A 89 -2.34 -2.85 -0.56
C ILE A 89 -2.62 -2.46 -2.00
N ALA A 90 -1.66 -2.77 -2.88
CA ALA A 90 -1.83 -2.75 -4.32
C ALA A 90 -2.01 -4.18 -4.81
N ASN A 91 -3.06 -4.44 -5.58
CA ASN A 91 -3.35 -5.73 -6.19
C ASN A 91 -3.30 -5.62 -7.72
N GLY A 92 -2.78 -6.63 -8.38
CA GLY A 92 -2.92 -6.81 -9.82
C GLY A 92 -4.03 -7.79 -10.16
N ALA A 93 -4.36 -7.90 -11.44
CA ALA A 93 -5.25 -8.93 -11.97
C ALA A 93 -4.56 -9.66 -13.13
N ASP A 94 -4.50 -10.99 -13.07
CA ASP A 94 -3.94 -11.79 -14.14
C ASP A 94 -4.90 -11.89 -15.35
N ALA A 95 -4.46 -12.57 -16.42
CA ALA A 95 -5.26 -12.76 -17.62
C ALA A 95 -6.56 -13.55 -17.37
N ASN A 96 -6.60 -14.37 -16.32
CA ASN A 96 -7.77 -15.14 -15.88
C ASN A 96 -8.65 -14.36 -14.89
N ARG A 97 -8.37 -13.06 -14.69
CA ARG A 97 -9.09 -12.17 -13.75
C ARG A 97 -8.94 -12.58 -12.28
N ALA A 98 -7.96 -13.43 -11.96
CA ALA A 98 -7.60 -13.69 -10.58
C ALA A 98 -6.85 -12.49 -10.01
N VAL A 99 -7.25 -12.05 -8.82
CA VAL A 99 -6.61 -10.95 -8.10
C VAL A 99 -5.44 -11.51 -7.31
N TYR A 100 -4.30 -10.82 -7.36
CA TYR A 100 -3.13 -11.18 -6.56
C TYR A 100 -2.49 -9.93 -5.94
N PRO A 101 -1.90 -10.05 -4.74
CA PRO A 101 -1.24 -8.93 -4.10
C PRO A 101 0.06 -8.58 -4.84
N LEU A 102 0.19 -7.32 -5.24
CA LEU A 102 1.34 -6.82 -5.98
C LEU A 102 2.36 -6.14 -5.06
N ALA A 103 1.89 -5.27 -4.16
CA ALA A 103 2.74 -4.53 -3.24
C ALA A 103 1.97 -4.12 -1.98
N PHE A 104 2.71 -3.86 -0.91
CA PHE A 104 2.17 -3.51 0.38
C PHE A 104 2.94 -2.35 0.99
N ALA A 105 2.26 -1.56 1.81
CA ALA A 105 2.91 -0.59 2.65
C ALA A 105 2.19 -0.36 3.98
N ILE A 106 2.97 -0.19 5.05
CA ILE A 106 2.47 0.39 6.30
C ILE A 106 2.84 1.87 6.27
N VAL A 107 1.86 2.73 6.48
CA VAL A 107 2.02 4.19 6.49
C VAL A 107 1.30 4.83 7.68
N GLU A 108 1.57 6.11 7.95
CA GLU A 108 0.95 6.82 9.07
C GLU A 108 -0.53 7.12 8.89
N GLY A 109 -1.05 7.09 7.65
CA GLY A 109 -2.48 7.24 7.39
C GLY A 109 -2.82 7.40 5.91
N GLU A 110 -4.11 7.54 5.62
CA GLU A 110 -4.60 7.79 4.26
C GLU A 110 -4.53 9.28 3.92
N ASN A 111 -3.37 9.74 3.46
CA ASN A 111 -3.15 11.13 3.08
C ASN A 111 -2.36 11.25 1.77
N ILE A 112 -2.26 12.47 1.21
CA ILE A 112 -1.59 12.72 -0.08
C ILE A 112 -0.12 12.24 -0.05
N ASP A 113 0.60 12.52 1.04
CA ASP A 113 2.02 12.17 1.16
C ASP A 113 2.23 10.66 1.26
N SER A 114 1.39 9.98 2.06
CA SER A 114 1.39 8.52 2.18
C SER A 114 1.10 7.81 0.85
N TYR A 115 0.05 8.23 0.15
CA TYR A 115 -0.29 7.67 -1.16
C TYR A 115 0.78 7.99 -2.22
N GLY A 116 1.27 9.23 -2.26
CA GLY A 116 2.31 9.67 -3.20
C GLY A 116 3.60 8.88 -3.01
N TRP A 117 4.03 8.74 -1.75
CA TRP A 117 5.18 7.93 -1.41
C TRP A 117 4.97 6.45 -1.77
N PHE A 118 3.77 5.87 -1.54
CA PHE A 118 3.46 4.49 -1.90
C PHE A 118 3.52 4.25 -3.42
N PHE A 119 2.87 5.11 -4.22
CA PHE A 119 2.93 5.03 -5.67
C PHE A 119 4.35 5.18 -6.21
N ARG A 120 5.15 6.05 -5.59
CA ARG A 120 6.57 6.19 -5.95
C ARG A 120 7.35 4.90 -5.73
N GLN A 121 7.09 4.14 -4.67
CA GLN A 121 7.73 2.83 -4.50
C GLN A 121 7.33 1.83 -5.57
N ILE A 122 6.04 1.80 -5.95
CA ILE A 122 5.56 0.93 -7.02
C ILE A 122 6.28 1.26 -8.34
N GLN A 123 6.46 2.55 -8.67
CA GLN A 123 7.22 2.97 -9.86
C GLN A 123 8.69 2.57 -9.82
N LEU A 124 9.34 2.68 -8.65
CA LEU A 124 10.76 2.41 -8.52
C LEU A 124 11.07 0.92 -8.51
N HIS A 125 10.23 0.12 -7.85
CA HIS A 125 10.57 -1.25 -7.45
C HIS A 125 9.67 -2.33 -8.06
N VAL A 126 8.48 -1.97 -8.55
CA VAL A 126 7.49 -2.97 -8.99
C VAL A 126 7.29 -2.92 -10.50
N THR A 127 7.19 -1.73 -11.10
CA THR A 127 6.86 -1.64 -12.53
C THR A 127 7.38 -0.38 -13.19
N ARG A 128 7.89 -0.53 -14.42
CA ARG A 128 8.22 0.56 -15.34
C ARG A 128 7.13 0.76 -16.42
N ARG A 129 5.98 0.09 -16.30
CA ARG A 129 4.91 0.17 -17.30
C ARG A 129 4.28 1.56 -17.33
N THR A 130 4.16 2.10 -18.53
CA THR A 130 3.33 3.29 -18.82
C THR A 130 1.90 2.87 -19.11
N ASN A 131 0.96 3.81 -19.11
CA ASN A 131 -0.45 3.58 -19.44
C ASN A 131 -1.17 2.62 -18.48
N LEU A 132 -0.82 2.62 -17.19
CA LEU A 132 -1.51 1.83 -16.17
C LEU A 132 -2.80 2.51 -15.72
N THR A 133 -3.81 1.72 -15.36
CA THR A 133 -5.02 2.20 -14.71
C THR A 133 -5.03 1.81 -13.24
N ILE A 134 -5.08 2.82 -12.37
CA ILE A 134 -5.30 2.67 -10.93
C ILE A 134 -6.79 2.65 -10.66
N ILE A 135 -7.29 1.59 -10.04
CA ILE A 135 -8.65 1.50 -9.52
C ILE A 135 -8.58 1.66 -8.00
N SER A 136 -9.24 2.68 -7.45
CA SER A 136 -9.19 2.95 -6.01
C SER A 136 -10.53 3.45 -5.47
N ASP A 137 -10.62 3.69 -4.17
CA ASP A 137 -11.67 4.55 -3.61
C ASP A 137 -11.54 6.00 -4.13
N ARG A 138 -12.58 6.81 -3.94
CA ARG A 138 -12.70 8.23 -4.26
C ARG A 138 -11.95 9.15 -3.29
N HIS A 139 -11.04 8.61 -2.48
CA HIS A 139 -10.27 9.41 -1.54
C HIS A 139 -9.45 10.47 -2.31
N ALA A 140 -9.66 11.75 -1.98
CA ALA A 140 -9.03 12.87 -2.68
C ALA A 140 -7.49 12.79 -2.67
N GLY A 141 -6.94 12.21 -1.59
CA GLY A 141 -5.50 11.96 -1.45
C GLY A 141 -4.91 11.10 -2.56
N ILE A 142 -5.66 10.10 -3.05
CA ILE A 142 -5.18 9.18 -4.09
C ILE A 142 -5.09 9.92 -5.43
N ARG A 143 -6.12 10.70 -5.76
CA ARG A 143 -6.13 11.47 -7.01
C ARG A 143 -4.99 12.49 -7.05
N ALA A 144 -4.81 13.23 -5.96
CA ALA A 144 -3.73 14.20 -5.84
C ALA A 144 -2.35 13.53 -5.93
N ALA A 145 -2.18 12.37 -5.27
CA ALA A 145 -0.95 11.59 -5.33
C ALA A 145 -0.62 11.13 -6.76
N ILE A 146 -1.60 10.60 -7.51
CA ILE A 146 -1.40 10.17 -8.91
C ILE A 146 -1.06 11.37 -9.81
N LEU A 147 -1.72 12.51 -9.64
CA LEU A 147 -1.42 13.73 -10.41
C LEU A 147 -0.05 14.33 -10.07
N GLY A 148 0.47 14.07 -8.87
CA GLY A 148 1.81 14.46 -8.45
C GLY A 148 2.92 13.54 -8.96
N LEU A 149 2.59 12.40 -9.58
CA LEU A 149 3.58 11.54 -10.23
C LEU A 149 4.05 12.17 -11.55
N ASP A 150 5.22 11.73 -11.99
CA ASP A 150 5.76 12.13 -13.29
C ASP A 150 4.74 11.81 -14.43
N PRO A 151 4.31 12.81 -15.22
CA PRO A 151 3.31 12.63 -16.27
C PRO A 151 3.71 11.64 -17.37
N THR A 152 5.01 11.39 -17.57
CA THR A 152 5.52 10.45 -18.60
C THR A 152 5.03 9.03 -18.40
N TRP A 153 4.60 8.69 -17.19
CA TRP A 153 4.05 7.38 -16.86
C TRP A 153 2.64 7.16 -17.40
N ASN A 154 1.88 8.24 -17.64
CA ASN A 154 0.50 8.22 -18.10
C ASN A 154 -0.40 7.27 -17.29
N TRP A 155 -0.34 7.35 -15.96
CA TRP A 155 -1.22 6.58 -15.08
C TRP A 155 -2.58 7.27 -14.96
N SER A 156 -3.65 6.51 -15.15
CA SER A 156 -5.02 7.00 -15.07
C SER A 156 -5.73 6.47 -13.82
N GLN A 157 -6.62 7.26 -13.21
CA GLN A 157 -7.45 6.80 -12.11
C GLN A 157 -8.85 6.42 -12.59
N ARG A 158 -9.40 5.35 -12.01
CA ARG A 158 -10.81 4.95 -12.09
C ARG A 158 -11.31 4.66 -10.68
N TRP A 159 -12.61 4.84 -10.47
CA TRP A 159 -13.23 4.59 -9.16
C TRP A 159 -13.72 3.15 -9.06
N CYS A 160 -13.43 2.52 -7.93
CA CYS A 160 -13.94 1.21 -7.62
C CYS A 160 -15.47 1.25 -7.49
N ILE A 161 -16.20 0.46 -8.28
CA ILE A 161 -17.67 0.42 -8.26
C ILE A 161 -18.22 -0.04 -6.90
N ARG A 162 -17.52 -0.96 -6.23
CA ARG A 162 -17.86 -1.43 -4.88
C ARG A 162 -17.84 -0.26 -3.88
N HIS A 163 -16.76 0.51 -3.88
CA HIS A 163 -16.65 1.69 -3.02
C HIS A 163 -17.61 2.79 -3.43
N PHE A 164 -17.82 2.99 -4.72
CA PHE A 164 -18.82 3.94 -5.21
C PHE A 164 -20.22 3.60 -4.67
N LYS A 165 -20.65 2.34 -4.78
CA LYS A 165 -21.93 1.84 -4.26
C LYS A 165 -22.02 1.94 -2.74
N SER A 166 -20.96 1.54 -2.02
CA SER A 166 -20.91 1.64 -0.56
C SER A 166 -21.02 3.10 -0.09
N ASN A 167 -20.23 4.00 -0.66
CA ASN A 167 -20.25 5.43 -0.34
C ASN A 167 -21.58 6.09 -0.72
N TRP A 168 -22.19 5.66 -1.83
CA TRP A 168 -23.53 6.09 -2.25
C TRP A 168 -24.58 5.68 -1.22
N ASN A 169 -24.59 4.41 -0.80
CA ASN A 169 -25.53 3.90 0.19
C ASN A 169 -25.36 4.57 1.57
N HIS A 170 -24.13 4.93 1.94
CA HIS A 170 -23.86 5.67 3.16
C HIS A 170 -24.42 7.11 3.12
N HIS A 171 -24.24 7.81 1.99
CA HIS A 171 -24.73 9.18 1.81
C HIS A 171 -26.24 9.25 1.58
N PHE A 172 -26.76 8.34 0.78
CA PHE A 172 -28.17 8.28 0.39
C PHE A 172 -28.77 7.03 1.04
N LYS A 173 -29.30 7.18 2.25
CA LYS A 173 -29.95 6.13 3.05
C LYS A 173 -31.27 5.60 2.44
N ARG A 174 -31.29 5.22 1.15
CA ARG A 174 -32.46 4.65 0.47
C ARG A 174 -32.11 3.35 -0.24
N LYS A 175 -32.63 2.25 0.31
CA LYS A 175 -32.49 0.85 -0.15
C LYS A 175 -32.98 0.54 -1.58
N LYS A 176 -33.54 1.48 -2.34
CA LYS A 176 -34.28 1.19 -3.60
C LYS A 176 -33.52 1.36 -4.91
N LEU A 177 -32.21 1.68 -4.89
CA LEU A 177 -31.37 1.81 -6.09
C LEU A 177 -30.14 0.91 -6.09
N ALA A 178 -29.94 0.10 -5.04
CA ALA A 178 -28.79 -0.78 -4.93
C ALA A 178 -28.92 -2.07 -5.77
N ASP A 179 -30.12 -2.41 -6.24
CA ASP A 179 -30.38 -3.70 -6.90
C ASP A 179 -30.29 -3.63 -8.43
N SER A 180 -29.95 -2.48 -9.00
CA SER A 180 -29.87 -2.25 -10.46
C SER A 180 -28.49 -1.78 -10.95
N LEU A 181 -27.44 -1.95 -10.13
CA LEU A 181 -26.02 -1.68 -10.44
C LEU A 181 -25.14 -2.81 -9.88
#